data_AF-A0CZM7-F1
#
_entry.id   AF-A0CZM7-F1
#
_cell.length_a   1.000
_cell.length_b   1.000
_cell.length_c   1.000
_cell.angle_alpha   90.00
_cell.angle_beta   90.00
_cell.angle_gamma   90.00
#
_symmetry.space_group_name_H-M   'P 1'
#
loop_
_entity.id
_entity.type
_entity.pdbx_description
1 polymer ?
#
loop_
_entity_poly.entity_id
_entity_poly.type
_entity_poly.pdbx_seq_one_letter_code
_entity_poly.pdbx_strand_id
1 'polypeptide(L)'
;MLVSKNLDSENENNTNLQIQRHNLSFSPIQKEDWTQIMEEESISDFRQNDLTLALFYTTTLTPQNHIDLINIFSKSKEFQMANPEEPNAYYAELIDRDIGRTYQQIPYFKDKQNQDKIRQLLVNYAQHDPDVGYVQGMNFIAGTLVYFQVPQNQKIFNELIYKHRNNYVTGTPGLFENLAKLKFKLKAKIPQLFKHLQEIGLNDLGISFSPFYLTMMLQSTPIQYQMIILNIYQLMGQKYITKLLVAMLKLSKKALMKLKDVENVNKYIRTQLLANFFQEIEICRKEQRLIQLFFNIGLIRRINEF
;
A
#
# COMPACT_ATOMS: atom_id res chain seq x y z
N MET A 1 57.07 -3.23 -29.58
CA MET A 1 56.33 -1.99 -29.85
C MET A 1 54.89 -2.38 -30.13
N LEU A 2 53.98 -2.19 -29.16
CA LEU A 2 53.15 -0.98 -28.97
C LEU A 2 52.18 -0.81 -30.16
N VAL A 3 50.85 -0.71 -30.06
CA VAL A 3 49.95 -0.30 -28.97
C VAL A 3 48.52 -0.78 -29.27
N SER A 4 47.85 -1.18 -28.20
CA SER A 4 46.39 -1.34 -28.04
C SER A 4 45.59 -0.07 -28.35
N LYS A 5 44.42 -0.20 -28.98
CA LYS A 5 43.29 0.69 -28.68
C LYS A 5 42.03 -0.12 -28.45
N ASN A 6 41.59 -0.03 -27.21
CA ASN A 6 40.42 -0.60 -26.60
C ASN A 6 39.35 0.50 -26.52
N LEU A 7 38.08 0.07 -26.45
CA LEU A 7 36.98 0.71 -25.71
C LEU A 7 36.56 2.13 -26.15
N ASP A 8 35.35 2.25 -26.72
CA ASP A 8 34.39 3.32 -26.41
C ASP A 8 33.07 3.10 -27.19
N SER A 9 32.16 2.28 -26.63
CA SER A 9 30.74 2.31 -27.04
C SER A 9 29.75 1.95 -25.92
N GLU A 10 30.17 1.91 -24.65
CA GLU A 10 29.29 1.55 -23.52
C GLU A 10 28.94 2.71 -22.57
N ASN A 11 29.51 3.91 -22.75
CA ASN A 11 29.33 4.99 -21.77
C ASN A 11 28.14 5.93 -22.02
N GLU A 12 27.73 6.21 -23.26
CA GLU A 12 26.73 7.27 -23.52
C GLU A 12 25.29 6.95 -23.06
N ASN A 13 24.92 5.66 -23.01
CA ASN A 13 23.60 5.26 -22.49
C ASN A 13 23.52 5.30 -20.95
N ASN A 14 24.63 5.01 -20.26
CA ASN A 14 24.67 5.02 -18.79
C ASN A 14 24.73 6.45 -18.23
N THR A 15 25.47 7.36 -18.89
CA THR A 15 25.54 8.76 -18.45
C THR A 15 24.19 9.46 -18.61
N ASN A 16 23.45 9.23 -19.70
CA ASN A 16 22.11 9.81 -19.88
C ASN A 16 21.08 9.32 -18.86
N LEU A 17 21.12 8.03 -18.48
CA LEU A 17 20.27 7.46 -17.43
C LEU A 17 20.63 7.98 -16.04
N GLN A 18 21.92 8.17 -15.74
CA GLN A 18 22.37 8.78 -14.49
C GLN A 18 22.05 10.27 -14.40
N ILE A 19 22.21 11.03 -15.48
CA ILE A 19 21.86 12.46 -15.55
C ILE A 19 20.33 12.65 -15.38
N GLN A 20 19.50 11.76 -15.94
CA GLN A 20 18.05 11.78 -15.68
C GLN A 20 17.72 11.54 -14.21
N ARG A 21 18.47 10.70 -13.48
CA ARG A 21 18.23 10.43 -12.05
C ARG A 21 18.48 11.65 -11.17
N HIS A 22 19.49 12.48 -11.46
CA HIS A 22 19.85 13.64 -10.65
C HIS A 22 18.82 14.79 -10.69
N ASN A 23 17.94 14.83 -11.69
CA ASN A 23 16.87 15.84 -11.82
C ASN A 23 15.49 15.34 -11.33
N LEU A 24 15.42 14.15 -10.73
CA LEU A 24 14.19 13.59 -10.20
C LEU A 24 14.04 13.88 -8.71
N SER A 25 12.79 13.96 -8.24
CA SER A 25 12.44 14.12 -6.84
C SER A 25 12.74 12.88 -5.98
N PHE A 26 13.70 12.05 -6.38
CA PHE A 26 13.98 10.72 -5.87
C PHE A 26 15.49 10.44 -5.85
N SER A 27 15.97 9.90 -4.73
CA SER A 27 17.33 9.38 -4.58
C SER A 27 17.25 7.85 -4.45
N PRO A 28 17.96 7.09 -5.29
CA PRO A 28 17.97 5.63 -5.21
C PRO A 28 18.50 5.13 -3.86
N ILE A 29 17.77 4.21 -3.23
CA ILE A 29 18.22 3.45 -2.05
C ILE A 29 18.93 2.19 -2.54
N GLN A 30 20.19 2.03 -2.16
CA GLN A 30 21.06 0.90 -2.50
C GLN A 30 20.97 -0.22 -1.46
N LYS A 31 21.70 -1.32 -1.71
CA LYS A 31 21.77 -2.45 -0.78
C LYS A 31 22.42 -2.04 0.54
N GLU A 32 23.46 -1.24 0.47
CA GLU A 32 24.23 -0.75 1.62
C GLU A 32 23.36 0.15 2.51
N ASP A 33 22.52 0.99 1.91
CA ASP A 33 21.55 1.82 2.63
C ASP A 33 20.55 0.95 3.41
N TRP A 34 20.07 -0.16 2.82
CA TRP A 34 19.19 -1.09 3.54
C TRP A 34 19.91 -1.80 4.68
N THR A 35 21.17 -2.18 4.49
CA THR A 35 21.98 -2.75 5.57
C THR A 35 22.12 -1.75 6.72
N GLN A 36 22.46 -0.49 6.43
CA GLN A 36 22.56 0.56 7.44
C GLN A 36 21.25 0.74 8.21
N ILE A 37 20.11 0.81 7.52
CA ILE A 37 18.78 0.96 8.16
C ILE A 37 18.51 -0.17 9.15
N MET A 38 18.91 -1.41 8.81
CA MET A 38 18.70 -2.57 9.68
C MET A 38 19.64 -2.58 10.88
N GLU A 39 20.91 -2.22 10.68
CA GLU A 39 21.92 -2.18 11.75
C GLU A 39 21.67 -1.06 12.76
N GLU A 40 21.24 0.11 12.27
CA GLU A 40 20.97 1.29 13.11
C GLU A 40 19.53 1.33 13.64
N GLU A 41 18.65 0.44 13.15
CA GLU A 41 17.20 0.46 13.38
C GLU A 41 16.58 1.87 13.16
N SER A 42 17.11 2.62 12.19
CA SER A 42 16.79 4.02 11.97
C SER A 42 16.57 4.34 10.49
N ILE A 43 15.71 5.33 10.25
CA ILE A 43 15.47 5.93 8.93
C ILE A 43 15.64 7.45 8.93
N SER A 44 16.28 8.02 9.95
CA SER A 44 16.45 9.47 10.10
C SER A 44 17.13 10.12 8.89
N ASP A 45 18.03 9.38 8.25
CA ASP A 45 18.93 9.90 7.22
C ASP A 45 18.33 9.80 5.81
N PHE A 46 17.14 9.19 5.69
CA PHE A 46 16.51 8.88 4.42
C PHE A 46 15.21 9.64 4.23
N ARG A 47 14.99 10.19 3.03
CA ARG A 47 13.72 10.84 2.71
C ARG A 47 12.62 9.78 2.58
N GLN A 48 11.47 10.04 3.21
CA GLN A 48 10.29 9.16 3.18
C GLN A 48 9.87 8.72 1.77
N ASN A 49 9.93 9.62 0.78
CA ASN A 49 9.58 9.29 -0.60
C ASN A 49 10.57 8.31 -1.24
N ASP A 50 11.86 8.41 -0.90
CA ASP A 50 12.90 7.53 -1.44
C ASP A 50 12.72 6.12 -0.92
N LEU A 51 12.55 5.97 0.40
CA LEU A 51 12.24 4.69 1.02
C LEU A 51 10.97 4.04 0.44
N THR A 52 9.91 4.84 0.26
CA THR A 52 8.65 4.35 -0.31
C THR A 52 8.83 3.78 -1.71
N LEU A 53 9.56 4.48 -2.57
CA LEU A 53 9.79 4.04 -3.94
C LEU A 53 10.74 2.86 -3.99
N ALA A 54 11.74 2.86 -3.11
CA ALA A 54 12.68 1.77 -2.96
C ALA A 54 11.99 0.47 -2.55
N LEU A 55 10.94 0.52 -1.71
CA LEU A 55 10.14 -0.65 -1.36
C LEU A 55 9.44 -1.31 -2.56
N PHE A 56 9.16 -0.58 -3.64
CA PHE A 56 8.70 -1.17 -4.90
C PHE A 56 9.83 -1.58 -5.83
N TYR A 57 10.98 -0.95 -5.71
CA TYR A 57 12.09 -1.08 -6.65
C TYR A 57 13.02 -2.23 -6.28
N THR A 58 13.28 -2.40 -4.98
CA THR A 58 14.31 -3.29 -4.46
C THR A 58 13.94 -4.76 -4.60
N THR A 59 14.92 -5.57 -4.98
CA THR A 59 14.87 -7.04 -4.93
C THR A 59 15.76 -7.60 -3.83
N THR A 60 16.43 -6.74 -3.06
CA THR A 60 17.40 -7.17 -2.03
C THR A 60 16.74 -7.48 -0.70
N LEU A 61 15.51 -7.03 -0.48
CA LEU A 61 14.78 -7.27 0.77
C LEU A 61 14.18 -8.67 0.78
N THR A 62 14.52 -9.44 1.81
CA THR A 62 13.89 -10.72 2.12
C THR A 62 12.53 -10.51 2.80
N PRO A 63 11.67 -11.54 2.90
CA PRO A 63 10.46 -11.47 3.71
C PRO A 63 10.73 -11.04 5.15
N GLN A 64 11.84 -11.52 5.75
CA GLN A 64 12.24 -11.13 7.11
C GLN A 64 12.57 -9.63 7.17
N ASN A 65 13.31 -9.11 6.20
CA ASN A 65 13.60 -7.67 6.15
C ASN A 65 12.33 -6.82 6.13
N HIS A 66 11.29 -7.25 5.41
CA HIS A 66 10.01 -6.52 5.43
C HIS A 66 9.30 -6.56 6.79
N ILE A 67 9.48 -7.63 7.56
CA ILE A 67 8.98 -7.74 8.94
C ILE A 67 9.81 -6.82 9.85
N ASP A 68 11.13 -6.76 9.69
CA ASP A 68 11.98 -5.89 10.51
C ASP A 68 11.66 -4.41 10.24
N LEU A 69 11.50 -4.03 8.95
CA LEU A 69 11.17 -2.67 8.55
C LEU A 69 9.83 -2.19 9.13
N ILE A 70 8.83 -3.05 9.30
CA ILE A 70 7.55 -2.59 9.85
C ILE A 70 7.72 -2.13 11.30
N ASN A 71 8.63 -2.77 12.05
CA ASN A 71 8.98 -2.39 13.41
C ASN A 71 9.80 -1.10 13.41
N ILE A 72 10.80 -0.97 12.53
CA ILE A 72 11.63 0.25 12.39
C ILE A 72 10.76 1.47 12.01
N PHE A 73 9.80 1.29 11.10
CA PHE A 73 8.91 2.37 10.65
C PHE A 73 7.81 2.70 11.66
N SER A 74 7.61 1.85 12.67
CA SER A 74 6.66 2.05 13.76
C SER A 74 7.26 3.02 14.78
N LYS A 75 6.89 4.30 14.65
CA LYS A 75 7.54 5.42 15.36
C LYS A 75 7.00 5.72 16.78
N SER A 76 6.18 4.89 17.41
CA SER A 76 5.58 5.29 18.70
C SER A 76 6.37 4.83 19.91
N LYS A 77 6.81 5.82 20.71
CA LYS A 77 6.70 5.76 22.17
C LYS A 77 5.27 5.37 22.51
N GLU A 78 5.11 4.40 23.41
CA GLU A 78 3.86 3.88 23.98
C GLU A 78 2.60 4.63 23.55
N PHE A 79 1.85 4.03 22.62
CA PHE A 79 0.51 4.48 22.31
C PHE A 79 -0.33 4.44 23.60
N GLN A 80 -0.64 5.60 24.17
CA GLN A 80 -1.45 5.69 25.38
C GLN A 80 -2.92 5.52 25.04
N MET A 81 -3.49 4.51 25.70
CA MET A 81 -4.71 3.79 25.41
C MET A 81 -5.95 4.58 25.81
N ALA A 82 -7.09 4.28 25.19
CA ALA A 82 -8.39 4.58 25.80
C ALA A 82 -8.76 3.44 26.77
N ASN A 83 -9.58 3.76 27.77
CA ASN A 83 -10.02 2.84 28.82
C ASN A 83 -10.53 1.52 28.22
N PRO A 84 -9.81 0.40 28.38
CA PRO A 84 -10.25 -0.87 27.83
C PRO A 84 -11.58 -1.29 28.47
N GLU A 85 -12.52 -1.70 27.63
CA GLU A 85 -13.83 -2.21 28.06
C GLU A 85 -13.90 -3.74 27.97
N GLU A 86 -14.90 -4.30 28.65
CA GLU A 86 -15.24 -5.73 28.55
C GLU A 86 -15.56 -6.14 27.10
N PRO A 87 -15.33 -7.41 26.71
CA PRO A 87 -15.59 -7.87 25.35
C PRO A 87 -17.05 -7.65 24.95
N ASN A 88 -17.26 -6.84 23.92
CA ASN A 88 -18.59 -6.62 23.35
C ASN A 88 -18.98 -7.77 22.41
N ALA A 89 -20.03 -8.51 22.79
CA ALA A 89 -20.55 -9.64 22.01
C ALA A 89 -20.90 -9.28 20.55
N TYR A 90 -21.35 -8.05 20.31
CA TYR A 90 -21.65 -7.56 18.96
C TYR A 90 -20.42 -7.59 18.05
N TYR A 91 -19.27 -7.08 18.52
CA TYR A 91 -18.05 -7.08 17.73
C TYR A 91 -17.50 -8.49 17.53
N ALA A 92 -17.61 -9.36 18.54
CA ALA A 92 -17.21 -10.75 18.43
C ALA A 92 -17.93 -11.48 17.29
N GLU A 93 -19.26 -11.33 17.17
CA GLU A 93 -20.05 -11.93 16.09
C GLU A 93 -19.64 -11.40 14.70
N LEU A 94 -19.41 -10.10 14.57
CA LEU A 94 -18.93 -9.49 13.31
C LEU A 94 -17.56 -10.02 12.91
N ILE A 95 -16.64 -10.12 13.88
CA ILE A 95 -15.29 -10.66 13.70
C ILE A 95 -15.38 -12.13 13.25
N ASP A 96 -16.17 -12.94 13.93
CA ASP A 96 -16.31 -14.37 13.63
C ASP A 96 -16.83 -14.62 12.21
N ARG A 97 -17.77 -13.78 11.74
CA ARG A 97 -18.24 -13.80 10.35
C ARG A 97 -17.16 -13.45 9.33
N ASP A 98 -16.27 -12.51 9.67
CA ASP A 98 -15.26 -12.00 8.74
C ASP A 98 -14.00 -12.86 8.67
N ILE A 99 -13.63 -13.52 9.76
CA ILE A 99 -12.49 -14.44 9.79
C ILE A 99 -12.67 -15.56 8.76
N GLY A 100 -13.86 -16.16 8.68
CA GLY A 100 -14.15 -17.25 7.74
C GLY A 100 -13.98 -16.87 6.27
N ARG A 101 -14.03 -15.58 5.93
CA ARG A 101 -13.83 -15.06 4.56
C ARG A 101 -12.50 -14.32 4.37
N THR A 102 -11.63 -14.30 5.37
CA THR A 102 -10.31 -13.64 5.30
C THR A 102 -9.34 -14.50 4.50
N TYR A 103 -8.96 -14.04 3.30
CA TYR A 103 -8.01 -14.73 2.40
C TYR A 103 -8.28 -16.23 2.21
N GLN A 104 -9.56 -16.62 2.13
CA GLN A 104 -10.04 -18.01 2.10
C GLN A 104 -9.41 -18.93 1.04
N GLN A 105 -8.81 -18.35 -0.01
CA GLN A 105 -8.09 -19.08 -1.06
C GLN A 105 -6.72 -19.61 -0.60
N ILE A 106 -6.16 -19.11 0.50
CA ILE A 106 -4.86 -19.50 1.02
C ILE A 106 -5.04 -20.51 2.18
N PRO A 107 -4.48 -21.74 2.10
CA PRO A 107 -4.69 -22.79 3.11
C PRO A 107 -4.39 -22.37 4.55
N TYR A 108 -3.39 -21.51 4.75
CA TYR A 108 -3.01 -20.98 6.07
C TYR A 108 -4.21 -20.39 6.85
N PHE A 109 -5.13 -19.70 6.17
CA PHE A 109 -6.27 -19.02 6.80
C PHE A 109 -7.48 -19.93 7.04
N LYS A 110 -7.42 -21.19 6.59
CA LYS A 110 -8.41 -22.22 6.91
C LYS A 110 -8.11 -22.95 8.21
N ASP A 111 -6.87 -22.85 8.69
CA ASP A 111 -6.46 -23.42 9.96
C ASP A 111 -7.09 -22.65 11.13
N LYS A 112 -7.74 -23.38 12.04
CA LYS A 112 -8.48 -22.80 13.16
C LYS A 112 -7.58 -22.04 14.13
N GLN A 113 -6.35 -22.50 14.37
CA GLN A 113 -5.40 -21.82 15.24
C GLN A 113 -4.99 -20.47 14.66
N ASN A 114 -4.79 -20.39 13.33
CA ASN A 114 -4.47 -19.13 12.68
C ASN A 114 -5.67 -18.17 12.66
N GLN A 115 -6.88 -18.69 12.47
CA GLN A 115 -8.11 -17.92 12.62
C GLN A 115 -8.27 -17.35 14.04
N ASP A 116 -7.97 -18.14 15.06
CA ASP A 116 -8.05 -17.71 16.46
C ASP A 116 -7.02 -16.63 16.81
N LYS A 117 -5.80 -16.68 16.22
CA LYS A 117 -4.82 -15.60 16.33
C LYS A 117 -5.32 -14.29 15.73
N ILE A 118 -5.97 -14.35 14.56
CA ILE A 118 -6.57 -13.17 13.93
C ILE A 118 -7.72 -12.64 14.80
N ARG A 119 -8.58 -13.53 15.30
CA ARG A 119 -9.68 -13.20 16.20
C ARG A 119 -9.19 -12.46 17.43
N GLN A 120 -8.15 -12.99 18.08
CA GLN A 120 -7.58 -12.41 19.29
C GLN A 120 -7.11 -10.97 19.04
N LEU A 121 -6.39 -10.73 17.93
CA LEU A 121 -5.91 -9.39 17.58
C LEU A 121 -7.06 -8.37 17.45
N LEU A 122 -8.14 -8.79 16.77
CA LEU A 122 -9.31 -7.96 16.49
C LEU A 122 -10.16 -7.70 17.73
N VAL A 123 -10.41 -8.74 18.54
CA VAL A 123 -11.17 -8.62 19.80
C VAL A 123 -10.41 -7.72 20.78
N ASN A 124 -9.10 -7.94 20.94
CA ASN A 124 -8.27 -7.10 21.79
C ASN A 124 -8.31 -5.64 21.36
N TYR A 125 -8.26 -5.35 20.05
CA TYR A 125 -8.38 -3.97 19.57
C TYR A 125 -9.78 -3.39 19.84
N ALA A 126 -10.84 -4.16 19.58
CA ALA A 126 -12.21 -3.68 19.77
C ALA A 126 -12.51 -3.31 21.23
N GLN A 127 -11.90 -4.01 22.18
CA GLN A 127 -11.92 -3.67 23.61
C GLN A 127 -11.08 -2.43 23.93
N HIS A 128 -9.97 -2.26 23.22
CA HIS A 128 -8.99 -1.20 23.45
C HIS A 128 -9.44 0.18 22.94
N ASP A 129 -10.23 0.24 21.87
CA ASP A 129 -10.74 1.48 21.27
C ASP A 129 -12.24 1.30 20.89
N PRO A 130 -13.16 1.31 21.86
CA PRO A 130 -14.58 0.98 21.65
C PRO A 130 -15.32 1.95 20.71
N ASP A 131 -14.85 3.19 20.59
CA ASP A 131 -15.32 4.19 19.60
C ASP A 131 -15.15 3.71 18.15
N VAL A 132 -14.11 2.91 17.90
CA VAL A 132 -13.89 2.23 16.61
C VAL A 132 -14.48 0.83 16.66
N GLY A 133 -14.19 0.10 17.74
CA GLY A 133 -14.52 -1.30 17.90
C GLY A 133 -13.92 -2.15 16.79
N TYR A 134 -14.80 -2.83 16.05
CA TYR A 134 -14.45 -3.55 14.83
C TYR A 134 -15.19 -3.00 13.62
N VAL A 135 -14.44 -2.62 12.59
CA VAL A 135 -14.96 -2.27 11.26
C VAL A 135 -14.57 -3.32 10.24
N GLN A 136 -15.54 -3.76 9.45
CA GLN A 136 -15.33 -4.72 8.36
C GLN A 136 -14.20 -4.24 7.44
N GLY A 137 -13.20 -5.09 7.27
CA GLY A 137 -11.98 -4.80 6.52
C GLY A 137 -10.71 -4.85 7.38
N MET A 138 -10.84 -4.62 8.68
CA MET A 138 -9.73 -4.73 9.64
C MET A 138 -9.15 -6.14 9.71
N ASN A 139 -9.97 -7.17 9.47
CA ASN A 139 -9.57 -8.57 9.39
C ASN A 139 -8.45 -8.83 8.36
N PHE A 140 -8.39 -8.06 7.28
CA PHE A 140 -7.32 -8.21 6.28
C PHE A 140 -5.97 -7.69 6.81
N ILE A 141 -5.98 -6.63 7.62
CA ILE A 141 -4.78 -6.07 8.27
C ILE A 141 -4.25 -7.07 9.31
N ALA A 142 -5.13 -7.56 10.20
CA ALA A 142 -4.78 -8.56 11.21
C ALA A 142 -4.30 -9.86 10.55
N GLY A 143 -5.00 -10.31 9.50
CA GLY A 143 -4.63 -11.49 8.72
C GLY A 143 -3.24 -11.40 8.11
N THR A 144 -2.87 -10.24 7.55
CA THR A 144 -1.50 -10.01 7.05
C THR A 144 -0.47 -10.13 8.17
N LEU A 145 -0.66 -9.46 9.30
CA LEU A 145 0.31 -9.51 10.41
C LEU A 145 0.48 -10.92 10.98
N VAL A 146 -0.60 -11.69 11.11
CA VAL A 146 -0.55 -13.08 11.59
C VAL A 146 0.12 -13.99 10.56
N TYR A 147 -0.22 -13.86 9.27
CA TYR A 147 0.36 -14.69 8.20
C TYR A 147 1.88 -14.55 8.11
N PHE A 148 2.37 -13.32 8.18
CA PHE A 148 3.81 -13.04 8.18
C PHE A 148 4.46 -13.23 9.55
N GLN A 149 3.71 -13.65 10.57
CA GLN A 149 4.20 -13.88 11.93
C GLN A 149 4.95 -12.67 12.49
N VAL A 150 4.42 -11.47 12.24
CA VAL A 150 5.05 -10.22 12.65
C VAL A 150 5.17 -10.19 14.18
N PRO A 151 6.39 -10.03 14.74
CA PRO A 151 6.58 -9.86 16.18
C PRO A 151 5.81 -8.65 16.68
N GLN A 152 5.29 -8.69 17.91
CA GLN A 152 4.52 -7.58 18.50
C GLN A 152 3.33 -7.13 17.62
N ASN A 153 2.71 -8.06 16.89
CA ASN A 153 1.61 -7.79 15.96
C ASN A 153 0.47 -6.96 16.59
N GLN A 154 0.15 -7.13 17.88
CA GLN A 154 -0.86 -6.32 18.55
C GLN A 154 -0.46 -4.84 18.60
N LYS A 155 0.79 -4.53 18.98
CA LYS A 155 1.30 -3.15 19.01
C LYS A 155 1.23 -2.54 17.62
N ILE A 156 1.75 -3.24 16.61
CA ILE A 156 1.77 -2.77 15.22
C ILE A 156 0.35 -2.57 14.68
N PHE A 157 -0.56 -3.49 14.98
CA PHE A 157 -1.97 -3.36 14.61
C PHE A 157 -2.60 -2.12 15.24
N ASN A 158 -2.43 -1.92 16.54
CA ASN A 158 -2.98 -0.75 17.25
C ASN A 158 -2.48 0.56 16.63
N GLU A 159 -1.17 0.67 16.32
CA GLU A 159 -0.61 1.86 15.68
C GLU A 159 -1.16 2.11 14.27
N LEU A 160 -1.29 1.05 13.47
CA LEU A 160 -1.85 1.13 12.11
C LEU A 160 -3.29 1.64 12.16
N ILE A 161 -4.12 1.07 13.03
CA ILE A 161 -5.52 1.48 13.15
C ILE A 161 -5.62 2.88 13.75
N TYR A 162 -4.81 3.24 14.75
CA TYR A 162 -4.80 4.60 15.28
C TYR A 162 -4.50 5.66 14.21
N LYS A 163 -3.46 5.44 13.39
CA LYS A 163 -3.13 6.32 12.25
C LYS A 163 -4.24 6.39 11.20
N HIS A 164 -5.12 5.39 11.15
CA HIS A 164 -6.22 5.28 10.18
C HIS A 164 -7.61 5.53 10.78
N ARG A 165 -7.66 5.82 12.08
CA ARG A 165 -8.86 5.80 12.93
C ARG A 165 -10.03 6.59 12.37
N ASN A 166 -9.76 7.75 11.76
CA ASN A 166 -10.77 8.62 11.18
C ASN A 166 -11.57 7.97 10.03
N ASN A 167 -11.07 6.89 9.42
CA ASN A 167 -11.80 6.13 8.41
C ASN A 167 -12.79 5.11 9.03
N TYR A 168 -12.71 4.84 10.33
CA TYR A 168 -13.45 3.78 11.02
C TYR A 168 -14.43 4.27 12.09
N VAL A 169 -14.13 5.39 12.76
CA VAL A 169 -15.04 5.98 13.76
C VAL A 169 -16.41 6.28 13.17
N THR A 170 -17.43 6.40 14.03
CA THR A 170 -18.82 6.68 13.65
C THR A 170 -18.93 7.84 12.65
N GLY A 171 -19.68 7.64 11.57
CA GLY A 171 -19.83 8.61 10.49
C GLY A 171 -18.67 8.64 9.47
N THR A 172 -17.59 7.88 9.71
CA THR A 172 -16.43 7.67 8.81
C THR A 172 -15.92 8.93 8.10
N PRO A 173 -15.70 10.06 8.82
CA PRO A 173 -15.37 11.34 8.20
C PRO A 173 -14.09 11.28 7.35
N GLY A 174 -13.08 10.51 7.78
CA GLY A 174 -11.86 10.30 7.03
C GLY A 174 -12.08 9.55 5.72
N LEU A 175 -13.03 8.61 5.67
CA LEU A 175 -13.35 7.88 4.44
C LEU A 175 -13.98 8.82 3.41
N PHE A 176 -14.96 9.64 3.82
CA PHE A 176 -15.59 10.62 2.94
C PHE A 176 -14.59 11.67 2.43
N GLU A 177 -13.70 12.16 3.31
CA GLU A 177 -12.64 13.08 2.92
C GLU A 177 -11.69 12.43 1.89
N ASN A 178 -11.31 11.18 2.11
CA ASN A 178 -10.43 10.43 1.22
C ASN A 178 -11.06 10.17 -0.15
N LEU A 179 -12.35 9.82 -0.20
CA LEU A 179 -13.12 9.65 -1.44
C LEU A 179 -13.26 10.99 -2.20
N ALA A 180 -13.49 12.10 -1.50
CA ALA A 180 -13.53 13.43 -2.11
C ALA A 180 -12.17 13.81 -2.71
N LYS A 181 -11.07 13.56 -1.99
CA LYS A 181 -9.69 13.75 -2.50
C LYS A 181 -9.42 12.88 -3.72
N LEU A 182 -9.88 11.64 -3.74
CA LEU A 182 -9.77 10.75 -4.90
C LEU A 182 -10.53 11.32 -6.10
N LYS A 183 -11.80 11.71 -5.92
CA LYS A 183 -12.63 12.33 -6.95
C LYS A 183 -11.96 13.57 -7.55
N PHE A 184 -11.46 14.46 -6.69
CA PHE A 184 -10.73 15.66 -7.11
C PHE A 184 -9.49 15.32 -7.94
N LYS A 185 -8.63 14.41 -7.44
CA LYS A 185 -7.40 14.01 -8.15
C LYS A 185 -7.71 13.26 -9.45
N LEU A 186 -8.76 12.46 -9.50
CA LEU A 186 -9.17 11.73 -10.69
C LEU A 186 -9.63 12.70 -11.79
N LYS A 187 -10.48 13.68 -11.44
CA LYS A 187 -10.90 14.76 -12.35
C LYS A 187 -9.70 15.57 -12.85
N ALA A 188 -8.77 15.94 -11.98
CA ALA A 188 -7.62 16.75 -12.35
C ALA A 188 -6.56 15.99 -13.16
N LYS A 189 -6.26 14.74 -12.82
CA LYS A 189 -5.11 13.99 -13.38
C LYS A 189 -5.49 12.99 -14.48
N ILE A 190 -6.75 12.57 -14.57
CA ILE A 190 -7.23 11.60 -15.56
C ILE A 190 -8.64 12.01 -16.06
N PRO A 191 -8.84 13.25 -16.55
CA PRO A 191 -10.17 13.81 -16.84
C PRO A 191 -11.01 12.96 -17.80
N GLN A 192 -10.37 12.33 -18.80
CA GLN A 192 -11.05 11.44 -19.75
C GLN A 192 -11.64 10.21 -19.06
N LEU A 193 -10.90 9.59 -18.14
CA LEU A 193 -11.40 8.45 -17.37
C LEU A 193 -12.48 8.89 -16.40
N PHE A 194 -12.30 10.03 -15.72
CA PHE A 194 -13.33 10.59 -14.85
C PHE A 194 -14.65 10.78 -15.60
N LYS A 195 -14.62 11.42 -16.76
CA LYS A 195 -15.80 11.65 -17.61
C LYS A 195 -16.46 10.33 -18.01
N HIS A 196 -15.68 9.38 -18.50
CA HIS A 196 -16.16 8.04 -18.88
C HIS A 196 -16.87 7.34 -17.72
N LEU A 197 -16.29 7.38 -16.52
CA LEU A 197 -16.91 6.77 -15.33
C LEU A 197 -18.24 7.45 -14.96
N GLN A 198 -18.38 8.77 -15.11
CA GLN A 198 -19.67 9.45 -14.92
C GLN A 198 -20.68 9.06 -16.01
N GLU A 199 -20.25 9.00 -17.28
CA GLU A 199 -21.12 8.67 -18.42
C GLU A 199 -21.71 7.26 -18.31
N ILE A 200 -20.96 6.29 -17.78
CA ILE A 200 -21.46 4.92 -17.54
C ILE A 200 -22.26 4.79 -16.23
N GLY A 201 -22.42 5.87 -15.46
CA GLY A 201 -23.23 5.90 -14.24
C GLY A 201 -22.49 5.71 -12.91
N LEU A 202 -21.16 5.62 -12.89
CA LEU A 202 -20.37 5.54 -11.65
C LEU A 202 -20.12 6.94 -11.06
N ASN A 203 -21.19 7.55 -10.53
CA ASN A 203 -21.15 8.89 -9.94
C ASN A 203 -20.60 8.92 -8.51
N ASP A 204 -20.93 7.88 -7.73
CA ASP A 204 -20.40 7.67 -6.39
C ASP A 204 -19.21 6.70 -6.43
N LEU A 205 -18.02 7.24 -6.15
CA LEU A 205 -16.78 6.47 -6.11
C LEU A 205 -16.71 5.56 -4.88
N GLY A 206 -17.52 5.78 -3.83
CA GLY A 206 -17.53 4.95 -2.63
C GLY A 206 -17.84 3.48 -2.93
N ILE A 207 -18.72 3.23 -3.90
CA ILE A 207 -19.11 1.87 -4.35
C ILE A 207 -17.89 1.04 -4.76
N SER A 208 -16.93 1.65 -5.45
CA SER A 208 -15.76 0.95 -5.98
C SER A 208 -14.53 1.05 -5.08
N PHE A 209 -14.36 2.19 -4.40
CA PHE A 209 -13.06 2.57 -3.81
C PHE A 209 -13.02 2.54 -2.28
N SER A 210 -14.17 2.55 -1.58
CA SER A 210 -14.17 2.42 -0.11
C SER A 210 -13.39 1.20 0.41
N PRO A 211 -13.45 0.01 -0.23
CA PRO A 211 -12.67 -1.14 0.24
C PRO A 211 -11.16 -0.90 0.29
N PHE A 212 -10.58 -0.09 -0.61
CA PHE A 212 -9.14 0.20 -0.57
C PHE A 212 -8.75 1.01 0.65
N TYR A 213 -9.62 1.90 1.12
CA TYR A 213 -9.40 2.65 2.35
C TYR A 213 -9.64 1.79 3.58
N LEU A 214 -10.77 1.06 3.64
CA LEU A 214 -11.14 0.26 4.80
C LEU A 214 -10.26 -0.98 5.03
N THR A 215 -9.45 -1.38 4.05
CA THR A 215 -8.56 -2.55 4.15
C THR A 215 -7.09 -2.17 3.99
N MET A 216 -6.76 -0.87 3.94
CA MET A 216 -5.43 -0.39 3.56
C MET A 216 -4.89 -1.03 2.27
N MET A 217 -5.79 -1.32 1.31
CA MET A 217 -5.58 -2.05 0.06
C MET A 217 -5.25 -3.54 0.18
N LEU A 218 -5.13 -4.09 1.39
CA LEU A 218 -4.61 -5.46 1.60
C LEU A 218 -5.54 -6.53 1.06
N GLN A 219 -6.85 -6.32 1.09
CA GLN A 219 -7.84 -7.27 0.58
C GLN A 219 -7.58 -7.69 -0.87
N SER A 220 -7.23 -6.72 -1.73
CA SER A 220 -6.96 -6.95 -3.16
C SER A 220 -5.46 -7.11 -3.47
N THR A 221 -4.60 -7.04 -2.45
CA THR A 221 -3.14 -7.14 -2.63
C THR A 221 -2.71 -8.60 -2.61
N PRO A 222 -2.00 -9.10 -3.64
CA PRO A 222 -1.40 -10.44 -3.59
C PRO A 222 -0.52 -10.60 -2.36
N ILE A 223 -0.60 -11.76 -1.71
CA ILE A 223 -0.02 -12.01 -0.38
C ILE A 223 1.45 -11.58 -0.29
N GLN A 224 2.26 -11.89 -1.32
CA GLN A 224 3.68 -11.57 -1.37
C GLN A 224 4.01 -10.06 -1.34
N TYR A 225 3.04 -9.19 -1.63
CA TYR A 225 3.22 -7.73 -1.64
C TYR A 225 2.56 -7.04 -0.44
N GLN A 226 1.86 -7.77 0.44
CA GLN A 226 1.12 -7.15 1.54
C GLN A 226 2.03 -6.46 2.56
N MET A 227 3.20 -7.04 2.87
CA MET A 227 4.17 -6.39 3.74
C MET A 227 4.78 -5.13 3.11
N ILE A 228 4.92 -5.08 1.78
CA ILE A 228 5.34 -3.86 1.08
C ILE A 228 4.28 -2.76 1.29
N ILE A 229 3.00 -3.09 1.12
CA ILE A 229 1.91 -2.14 1.33
C ILE A 229 1.87 -1.63 2.78
N LEU A 230 2.01 -2.51 3.77
CA LEU A 230 2.05 -2.12 5.19
C LEU A 230 3.26 -1.23 5.52
N ASN A 231 4.45 -1.58 5.03
CA ASN A 231 5.66 -0.77 5.21
C ASN A 231 5.50 0.63 4.62
N ILE A 232 4.95 0.73 3.40
CA ILE A 232 4.70 2.04 2.79
C ILE A 232 3.62 2.80 3.56
N TYR A 233 2.59 2.11 4.06
CA TYR A 233 1.59 2.74 4.92
C TYR A 233 2.22 3.27 6.22
N GLN A 234 3.15 2.56 6.86
CA GLN A 234 3.83 3.07 8.05
C GLN A 234 4.69 4.30 7.75
N LEU A 235 5.35 4.31 6.59
CA LEU A 235 6.10 5.48 6.13
C LEU A 235 5.17 6.64 5.86
N MET A 236 4.23 6.51 4.93
CA MET A 236 3.49 7.64 4.37
C MET A 236 2.12 7.90 5.03
N GLY A 237 1.54 6.93 5.72
CA GLY A 237 0.17 6.97 6.23
C GLY A 237 -0.90 7.00 5.12
N GLN A 238 -2.13 7.35 5.50
CA GLN A 238 -3.30 7.27 4.64
C GLN A 238 -3.21 8.04 3.30
N LYS A 239 -2.40 9.12 3.21
CA LYS A 239 -2.22 9.91 1.97
C LYS A 239 -1.75 9.05 0.79
N TYR A 240 -1.09 7.94 1.09
CA TYR A 240 -0.53 7.05 0.11
C TYR A 240 -1.56 6.22 -0.65
N ILE A 241 -2.65 5.78 0.01
CA ILE A 241 -3.70 4.99 -0.63
C ILE A 241 -4.26 5.74 -1.84
N THR A 242 -4.62 7.01 -1.66
CA THR A 242 -5.10 7.86 -2.77
C THR A 242 -4.02 8.09 -3.83
N LYS A 243 -2.74 8.20 -3.45
CA LYS A 243 -1.62 8.36 -4.40
C LYS A 243 -1.48 7.12 -5.29
N LEU A 244 -1.53 5.92 -4.70
CA LEU A 244 -1.50 4.67 -5.46
C LEU A 244 -2.74 4.46 -6.31
N LEU A 245 -3.94 4.68 -5.77
CA LEU A 245 -5.17 4.55 -6.54
C LEU A 245 -5.10 5.37 -7.84
N VAL A 246 -4.67 6.62 -7.76
CA VAL A 246 -4.50 7.46 -8.95
C VAL A 246 -3.43 6.91 -9.91
N ALA A 247 -2.31 6.41 -9.40
CA ALA A 247 -1.26 5.80 -10.22
C ALA A 247 -1.75 4.53 -10.94
N MET A 248 -2.44 3.64 -10.22
CA MET A 248 -3.02 2.42 -10.77
C MET A 248 -4.11 2.72 -11.80
N LEU A 249 -4.95 3.73 -11.56
CA LEU A 249 -5.97 4.17 -12.50
C LEU A 249 -5.36 4.80 -13.76
N LYS A 250 -4.24 5.52 -13.65
CA LYS A 250 -3.49 6.01 -14.81
C LYS A 250 -2.96 4.87 -15.65
N LEU A 251 -2.34 3.88 -15.01
CA LEU A 251 -1.83 2.69 -15.67
C LEU A 251 -2.95 1.90 -16.38
N SER A 252 -4.07 1.70 -15.68
CA SER A 252 -5.23 0.96 -16.18
C SER A 252 -6.17 1.75 -17.08
N LYS A 253 -5.86 3.02 -17.40
CA LYS A 253 -6.75 3.92 -18.14
C LYS A 253 -7.25 3.28 -19.43
N LYS A 254 -6.36 2.71 -20.25
CA LYS A 254 -6.74 2.10 -21.54
C LYS A 254 -7.72 0.94 -21.38
N ALA A 255 -7.55 0.11 -20.34
CA ALA A 255 -8.45 -1.02 -20.07
C ALA A 255 -9.81 -0.52 -19.57
N LEU A 256 -9.83 0.41 -18.61
CA LEU A 256 -11.04 0.95 -18.01
C LEU A 256 -11.93 1.69 -19.02
N MET A 257 -11.35 2.42 -19.98
CA MET A 257 -12.09 3.14 -21.03
C MET A 257 -12.86 2.20 -21.99
N LYS A 258 -12.50 0.90 -22.04
CA LYS A 258 -13.19 -0.09 -22.86
C LYS A 258 -14.45 -0.64 -22.18
N LEU A 259 -14.51 -0.60 -20.85
CA LEU A 259 -15.63 -1.12 -20.07
C LEU A 259 -16.81 -0.15 -20.16
N LYS A 260 -18.02 -0.68 -20.41
CA LYS A 260 -19.19 0.14 -20.77
C LYS A 260 -20.24 0.27 -19.67
N ASP A 261 -20.04 -0.42 -18.55
CA ASP A 261 -20.98 -0.48 -17.45
C ASP A 261 -20.25 -0.51 -16.10
N VAL A 262 -21.00 -0.13 -15.06
CA VAL A 262 -20.51 -0.03 -13.68
C VAL A 262 -20.09 -1.38 -13.11
N GLU A 263 -20.77 -2.47 -13.49
CA GLU A 263 -20.50 -3.81 -12.96
C GLU A 263 -19.11 -4.29 -13.38
N ASN A 264 -18.81 -4.21 -14.68
CA ASN A 264 -17.51 -4.59 -15.23
C ASN A 264 -16.38 -3.71 -14.71
N VAL A 265 -16.62 -2.40 -14.56
CA VAL A 265 -15.64 -1.50 -13.91
C VAL A 265 -15.39 -1.90 -12.47
N ASN A 266 -16.44 -2.17 -11.69
CA ASN A 266 -16.31 -2.61 -10.30
C ASN A 266 -15.60 -3.96 -10.19
N LYS A 267 -15.85 -4.89 -11.12
CA LYS A 267 -15.15 -6.16 -11.20
C LYS A 267 -13.66 -5.93 -11.47
N TYR A 268 -13.32 -5.11 -12.47
CA TYR A 268 -11.93 -4.78 -12.81
C TYR A 268 -11.20 -4.13 -11.63
N ILE A 269 -11.83 -3.13 -10.99
CA ILE A 269 -11.26 -2.43 -9.83
C ILE A 269 -10.96 -3.42 -8.69
N ARG A 270 -11.89 -4.33 -8.39
CA ARG A 270 -11.74 -5.26 -7.27
C ARG A 270 -10.73 -6.38 -7.52
N THR A 271 -10.60 -6.87 -8.75
CA THR A 271 -9.83 -8.10 -9.04
C THR A 271 -8.58 -7.89 -9.88
N GLN A 272 -8.52 -6.85 -10.71
CA GLN A 272 -7.44 -6.68 -11.69
C GLN A 272 -6.58 -5.44 -11.44
N LEU A 273 -7.15 -4.34 -10.93
CA LEU A 273 -6.44 -3.06 -10.81
C LEU A 273 -5.08 -3.19 -10.08
N LEU A 274 -5.09 -3.85 -8.92
CA LEU A 274 -3.93 -3.98 -8.06
C LEU A 274 -2.99 -5.09 -8.55
N ALA A 275 -3.54 -6.21 -9.03
CA ALA A 275 -2.75 -7.30 -9.63
C ALA A 275 -1.97 -6.82 -10.87
N ASN A 276 -2.63 -6.11 -11.79
CA ASN A 276 -2.00 -5.55 -12.99
C ASN A 276 -0.93 -4.51 -12.64
N PHE A 277 -1.14 -3.73 -11.57
CA PHE A 277 -0.14 -2.78 -11.10
C PHE A 277 1.16 -3.46 -10.67
N PHE A 278 1.09 -4.49 -9.82
CA PHE A 278 2.28 -5.23 -9.43
C PHE A 278 2.91 -5.99 -10.59
N GLN A 279 2.10 -6.57 -11.47
CA GLN A 279 2.61 -7.23 -12.67
C GLN A 279 3.41 -6.27 -13.56
N GLU A 280 2.91 -5.06 -13.80
CA GLU A 280 3.62 -4.05 -14.58
C GLU A 280 4.92 -3.59 -13.89
N ILE A 281 4.91 -3.48 -12.55
CA ILE A 281 6.13 -3.19 -11.77
C ILE A 281 7.18 -4.27 -12.01
N GLU A 282 6.81 -5.55 -11.93
CA GLU A 282 7.74 -6.66 -12.15
C GLU A 282 8.32 -6.65 -13.58
N ILE A 283 7.47 -6.41 -14.59
CA ILE A 283 7.90 -6.31 -15.99
C ILE A 283 8.89 -5.14 -16.15
N CYS A 284 8.49 -3.93 -15.72
CA CYS A 284 9.33 -2.75 -15.84
C CYS A 284 10.61 -2.85 -15.00
N ARG A 285 10.63 -3.62 -13.91
CA ARG A 285 11.84 -3.88 -13.13
C ARG A 285 12.84 -4.71 -13.93
N LYS A 286 12.39 -5.82 -14.54
CA LYS A 286 13.23 -6.69 -15.39
C LYS A 286 13.78 -5.94 -16.60
N GLU A 287 12.98 -5.04 -17.16
CA GLU A 287 13.36 -4.24 -18.33
C GLU A 287 14.09 -2.92 -17.97
N GLN A 288 14.39 -2.68 -16.68
CA GLN A 288 15.02 -1.45 -16.19
C GLN A 288 14.25 -0.15 -16.54
N ARG A 289 12.94 -0.23 -16.76
CA ARG A 289 12.03 0.89 -17.09
C ARG A 289 11.22 1.39 -15.90
N LEU A 290 11.49 0.93 -14.68
CA LEU A 290 10.65 1.21 -13.52
C LEU A 290 10.60 2.71 -13.15
N ILE A 291 11.71 3.43 -13.31
CA ILE A 291 11.75 4.90 -13.12
C ILE A 291 10.82 5.60 -14.12
N GLN A 292 10.88 5.21 -15.40
CA GLN A 292 10.01 5.76 -16.43
C GLN A 292 8.53 5.46 -16.14
N LEU A 293 8.22 4.25 -15.68
CA LEU A 293 6.86 3.89 -15.25
C LEU A 293 6.39 4.82 -14.13
N PHE A 294 7.18 4.97 -13.06
CA PHE A 294 6.83 5.80 -11.91
C PHE A 294 6.65 7.27 -12.28
N PHE A 295 7.44 7.78 -13.22
CA PHE A 295 7.26 9.14 -13.75
C PHE A 295 5.93 9.25 -14.50
N ASN A 296 5.65 8.33 -15.42
CA ASN A 296 4.44 8.32 -16.25
C ASN A 296 3.15 8.25 -15.40
N ILE A 297 3.15 7.44 -14.35
CA ILE A 297 2.00 7.30 -13.45
C ILE A 297 2.00 8.34 -12.32
N GLY A 298 3.04 9.19 -12.25
CA GLY A 298 3.13 10.33 -11.34
C GLY A 298 3.40 9.98 -9.88
N LEU A 299 4.12 8.88 -9.63
CA LEU A 299 4.68 8.55 -8.32
C LEU A 299 5.94 9.37 -8.01
N ILE A 300 6.72 9.72 -9.04
CA ILE A 300 7.87 10.66 -9.02
C ILE A 300 7.64 11.83 -9.98
N ARG A 301 8.39 12.92 -9.79
CA ARG A 301 8.39 14.12 -10.65
C ARG A 301 9.81 14.65 -10.84
N ARG A 302 9.99 15.61 -11.75
CA ARG A 302 11.23 16.39 -11.84
C ARG A 302 11.27 17.46 -10.73
N ILE A 303 12.46 17.78 -10.23
CA ILE A 303 12.65 18.74 -9.13
C ILE A 303 12.19 20.16 -9.53
N ASN A 304 12.23 20.50 -10.82
CA ASN A 304 11.95 21.85 -11.32
C ASN A 304 10.50 22.11 -11.77
N GLU A 305 9.53 21.27 -11.38
CA GLU A 305 8.11 21.41 -11.73
C GLU A 305 7.26 22.10 -10.64
N PHE A 306 7.78 23.17 -10.01
CA PHE A 306 7.04 24.00 -9.05
C PHE A 306 6.39 25.21 -9.72
#